data_AF-A0A842PCN7-F1
#
_entry.id   AF-A0A842PCN7-F1
#
_cell.length_a   1.000
_cell.length_b   1.000
_cell.length_c   1.000
_cell.angle_alpha   90.00
_cell.angle_beta   90.00
_cell.angle_gamma   90.00
#
_symmetry.space_group_name_H-M   'P 1'
#
loop_
_entity.id
_entity.type
_entity.pdbx_description
1 polymer ?
#
loop_
_entity_poly.entity_id
_entity_poly.type
_entity_poly.pdbx_seq_one_letter_code
_entity_poly.pdbx_strand_id
1 'polypeptide(L)' 'MTTFHDVPTNLLLPLLAERMEAHDSISRPEWALHVKTGVHRERPPTQDNWW' A
#
# COMPACT_ATOMS: atom_id res chain seq x y z
N MET A 1 -7.44 7.22 -26.55
CA MET A 1 -6.52 6.22 -25.96
C MET A 1 -6.61 6.41 -24.46
N THR A 2 -7.01 5.40 -23.69
CA THR A 2 -7.12 5.51 -22.23
C THR A 2 -5.76 5.29 -21.57
N THR A 3 -5.46 6.11 -20.58
CA THR A 3 -4.22 6.15 -19.81
C THR A 3 -4.52 5.98 -18.32
N PHE A 4 -3.49 5.77 -17.51
CA PHE A 4 -3.67 5.63 -16.06
C PHE A 4 -4.23 6.88 -15.39
N HIS A 5 -4.14 8.05 -16.05
CA HIS A 5 -4.72 9.30 -15.57
C HIS A 5 -6.24 9.37 -15.73
N ASP A 6 -6.82 8.52 -16.57
CA ASP A 6 -8.26 8.51 -16.85
C ASP A 6 -9.05 7.67 -15.82
N VAL A 7 -8.36 6.97 -14.93
CA VAL A 7 -8.97 6.12 -13.90
C VAL A 7 -8.90 6.82 -12.55
N PRO A 8 -10.02 6.90 -11.81
CA PRO A 8 -10.03 7.42 -10.45
C PRO A 8 -9.09 6.62 -9.54
N THR A 9 -8.16 7.33 -8.90
CA THR A 9 -7.12 6.74 -8.03
C THR A 9 -7.69 5.93 -6.87
N ASN A 10 -8.84 6.36 -6.34
CA ASN A 10 -9.54 5.67 -5.26
C ASN A 10 -10.07 4.28 -5.66
N LEU A 11 -10.28 4.03 -6.96
CA LEU A 11 -10.67 2.73 -7.49
C LEU A 11 -9.44 1.90 -7.88
N LEU A 12 -8.40 2.56 -8.39
CA LEU A 12 -7.19 1.89 -8.86
C LEU A 12 -6.32 1.34 -7.72
N LEU A 13 -6.13 2.12 -6.65
CA LEU A 13 -5.19 1.77 -5.57
C LEU A 13 -5.54 0.47 -4.83
N PRO A 14 -6.80 0.20 -4.43
CA PRO A 14 -7.13 -1.04 -3.74
C PRO A 14 -6.85 -2.29 -4.59
N LEU A 15 -7.23 -2.25 -5.88
CA LEU A 15 -7.00 -3.35 -6.82
C LEU A 15 -5.50 -3.58 -7.08
N LEU A 16 -4.71 -2.51 -7.12
CA LEU A 16 -3.27 -2.60 -7.26
C LEU A 16 -2.63 -3.24 -6.02
N ALA A 17 -3.05 -2.82 -4.82
CA ALA A 17 -2.55 -3.37 -3.57
C ALA A 17 -2.82 -4.88 -3.46
N GLU A 18 -4.05 -5.31 -3.77
CA GLU A 18 -4.41 -6.75 -3.82
C GLU A 18 -3.53 -7.52 -4.81
N ARG A 19 -3.30 -6.95 -6.00
CA ARG A 19 -2.45 -7.59 -7.00
C ARG A 19 -0.99 -7.68 -6.56
N MET A 20 -0.47 -6.68 -5.86
CA MET A 20 0.88 -6.69 -5.31
C MET A 20 1.04 -7.70 -4.18
N GLU A 21 0.03 -7.84 -3.32
CA GLU A 21 0.02 -8.84 -2.24
C GLU A 21 0.03 -10.28 -2.77
N ALA A 22 -0.61 -10.52 -3.93
CA ALA A 22 -0.57 -11.81 -4.63
C ALA A 22 0.78 -12.12 -5.32
N HIS A 23 1.72 -11.18 -5.36
CA HIS A 23 3.04 -11.38 -5.95
C HIS A 23 4.07 -11.78 -4.89
N ASP A 24 4.49 -13.05 -4.88
CA ASP A 24 5.47 -13.59 -3.93
C ASP A 24 6.83 -12.88 -3.91
N SER A 25 7.16 -12.14 -4.98
CA SER A 25 8.38 -11.33 -5.05
C SER A 25 8.33 -10.06 -4.21
N ILE A 26 7.13 -9.63 -3.80
CA ILE A 26 6.90 -8.44 -3.00
C ILE A 26 6.33 -8.90 -1.66
N SER A 27 7.21 -9.00 -0.68
CA SER A 27 6.81 -9.36 0.68
C SER A 27 7.05 -8.20 1.63
N ARG A 28 6.16 -8.08 2.62
CA ARG A 28 6.32 -7.10 3.68
C ARG A 28 7.53 -7.46 4.55
N PRO A 29 8.47 -6.54 4.78
CA PRO A 29 9.59 -6.79 5.67
C PRO A 29 9.13 -6.82 7.13
N GLU A 30 9.83 -7.58 7.96
CA GLU A 30 9.45 -7.80 9.37
C GLU A 30 9.31 -6.50 10.18
N TRP A 31 10.17 -5.51 9.93
CA TRP A 31 10.14 -4.24 10.66
C TRP A 31 8.86 -3.42 10.40
N ALA A 32 8.13 -3.69 9.33
CA ALA A 32 6.90 -2.95 8.99
C ALA A 32 5.79 -3.12 10.04
N LEU A 33 5.87 -4.15 10.89
CA LEU A 33 4.92 -4.35 12.00
C LEU A 33 5.14 -3.39 13.18
N HIS A 34 6.30 -2.76 13.27
CA HIS A 34 6.73 -2.04 14.48
C HIS A 34 6.99 -0.55 14.25
N VAL A 35 6.97 -0.09 13.00
CA VAL A 35 7.33 1.29 12.64
C VAL A 35 6.12 2.17 12.40
N LYS A 36 6.35 3.47 12.60
CA LYS A 36 5.49 4.53 12.09
C LYS A 36 5.90 4.90 10.67
N THR A 37 4.94 5.33 9.83
CA THR A 37 5.23 5.67 8.43
C THR A 37 6.03 6.99 8.24
N GLY A 38 6.35 7.70 9.32
CA GLY A 38 7.14 8.93 9.25
C GLY A 38 7.34 9.60 10.62
N VAL A 39 8.35 10.47 10.72
CA VAL A 39 8.69 11.17 11.98
C VAL A 39 7.52 11.96 12.57
N HIS A 40 6.66 12.52 11.72
CA HIS A 40 5.51 13.35 12.06
C HIS A 40 4.27 12.57 12.53
N ARG A 41 4.26 11.24 12.42
CA ARG A 41 3.13 10.42 12.91
C ARG A 41 3.44 9.91 14.32
N GLU A 42 2.46 9.99 15.21
CA GLU A 42 2.58 9.44 16.56
C GLU A 42 2.12 7.98 16.63
N ARG A 43 1.20 7.58 15.73
CA ARG A 43 0.58 6.26 15.72
C ARG A 43 1.02 5.43 14.51
N PRO A 44 1.08 4.10 14.66
CA PRO A 44 1.30 3.21 13.52
C PRO A 44 0.12 3.28 12.53
N PRO A 45 0.35 2.90 11.27
CA PRO A 45 -0.73 2.78 10.28
C PRO A 45 -1.78 1.75 10.74
N THR A 46 -3.05 2.06 10.47
CA THR A 46 -4.21 1.24 10.89
C THR A 46 -4.68 0.25 9.83
N GLN A 47 -4.22 0.40 8.59
CA GLN A 47 -4.54 -0.49 7.48
C GLN A 47 -3.57 -1.67 7.49
N ASP A 48 -4.08 -2.90 7.39
CA ASP A 48 -3.25 -4.10 7.52
C ASP A 48 -2.24 -4.26 6.36
N ASN A 49 -2.67 -3.95 5.15
CA ASN A 49 -1.87 -3.92 3.93
C ASN A 49 -1.37 -2.50 3.59
N TRP A 50 -0.92 -1.75 4.59
CA TRP A 50 -0.39 -0.39 4.39
C TRP A 50 0.96 -0.36 3.67
N TRP A 51 1.73 -1.44 3.81
CA TRP A 51 3.04 -1.61 3.19
C TRP A 51 2.89 -1.98 1.73
#